data_AF-A0A930HUY7-F1
#
_entry.id   AF-A0A930HUY7-F1
#
_cell.length_a   1.000
_cell.length_b   1.000
_cell.length_c   1.000
_cell.angle_alpha   90.00
_cell.angle_beta   90.00
_cell.angle_gamma   90.00
#
_symmetry.space_group_name_H-M   'P 1'
#
loop_
_entity.id
_entity.type
_entity.pdbx_description
1 polymer ?
#
loop_
_entity_poly.entity_id
_entity_poly.type
_entity_poly.pdbx_seq_one_letter_code
_entity_poly.pdbx_strand_id
1 'polypeptide(L)'
;AHAFAARFYLYARQYAKAIEHADAALGSNPRTDLRDWASWSKQGLSGNVQPNAYIQSSVKANILLQTVATEWGGVSIPILRGSKYAHGALISTTETLQADGPWGASGDVMNYVVVNNNGVSKYALHKLPYTPKYIDRVAGIGIPYSTYATFTTDETLMVRAEAKALLQRYDEALADLNIELSAFTKRSVQLTLQQIKDFYQGIKYYTPEKPTPKKELHTTPALETETQEPLLQAILQLRRLITIHEGLRMQDVKRYGITIYRRRVNVSNAVEAVTDKMEARDPRLAVQLPQDVISAQLEANPRASQH
;
A
#
# COMPACT_ATOMS: atom_id res chain seq x y z
N ALA A 1 5.61 17.18 10.58
CA ALA A 1 6.70 16.44 11.26
C ALA A 1 6.21 15.16 11.94
N HIS A 2 5.13 15.20 12.73
CA HIS A 2 4.66 14.05 13.51
C HIS A 2 4.29 12.80 12.69
N ALA A 3 3.60 12.93 11.55
CA ALA A 3 3.28 11.78 10.69
C ALA A 3 4.54 11.03 10.17
N PHE A 4 5.58 11.78 9.78
CA PHE A 4 6.87 11.20 9.43
C PHE A 4 7.49 10.46 10.61
N ALA A 5 7.53 11.10 11.79
CA ALA A 5 8.09 10.51 13.01
C ALA A 5 7.34 9.23 13.42
N ALA A 6 6.00 9.22 13.33
CA ALA A 6 5.18 8.05 13.61
C ALA A 6 5.59 6.86 12.73
N ARG A 7 5.66 7.06 11.40
CA ARG A 7 6.09 6.01 10.46
C ARG A 7 7.53 5.57 10.73
N PHE A 8 8.44 6.51 10.99
CA PHE A 8 9.83 6.21 11.34
C PHE A 8 9.92 5.33 12.59
N TYR A 9 9.25 5.72 13.68
CA TYR A 9 9.30 4.96 14.93
C TYR A 9 8.61 3.61 14.85
N LEU A 10 7.54 3.48 14.05
CA LEU A 10 6.95 2.18 13.73
C LEU A 10 8.00 1.27 13.08
N TYR A 11 8.74 1.79 12.10
CA TYR A 11 9.74 1.01 11.36
C TYR A 11 10.96 0.68 12.23
N ALA A 12 11.33 1.60 13.12
CA ALA A 12 12.36 1.41 14.13
C ALA A 12 11.91 0.55 15.33
N ARG A 13 10.68 0.01 15.29
CA ARG A 13 10.07 -0.83 16.35
C ARG A 13 9.94 -0.15 17.72
N GLN A 14 9.87 1.18 17.73
CA GLN A 14 9.59 2.00 18.91
C GLN A 14 8.10 2.33 18.95
N TYR A 15 7.27 1.32 19.18
CA TYR A 15 5.81 1.40 18.98
C TYR A 15 5.11 2.44 19.87
N ALA A 16 5.55 2.61 21.11
CA ALA A 16 4.99 3.64 21.99
C ALA A 16 5.20 5.06 21.42
N LYS A 17 6.40 5.35 20.88
CA LYS A 17 6.68 6.63 20.21
C LYS A 17 5.93 6.76 18.89
N ALA A 18 5.74 5.67 18.17
CA ALA A 18 4.93 5.67 16.96
C ALA A 18 3.49 6.12 17.27
N ILE A 19 2.91 5.63 18.38
CA ILE A 19 1.59 6.05 18.86
C ILE A 19 1.58 7.51 19.28
N GLU A 20 2.54 7.94 20.12
CA GLU A 20 2.66 9.34 20.57
C GLU A 20 2.69 10.33 19.39
N HIS A 21 3.52 10.05 18.39
CA HIS A 21 3.61 10.90 17.20
C HIS A 21 2.37 10.77 16.30
N ALA A 22 1.73 9.59 16.22
CA ALA A 22 0.49 9.47 15.47
C ALA A 22 -0.65 10.25 16.14
N ASP A 23 -0.77 10.21 17.47
CA ASP A 23 -1.73 10.99 18.24
C ASP A 23 -1.55 12.49 18.00
N ALA A 24 -0.30 12.97 18.05
CA ALA A 24 0.02 14.37 17.76
C ALA A 24 -0.27 14.77 16.30
N ALA A 25 -0.19 13.84 15.34
CA ALA A 25 -0.51 14.12 13.94
C ALA A 25 -2.02 14.09 13.64
N LEU A 26 -2.77 13.21 14.31
CA LEU A 26 -4.20 12.98 14.08
C LEU A 26 -5.10 13.86 14.96
N GLY A 27 -4.56 14.42 16.04
CA GLY A 27 -5.33 15.18 17.01
C GLY A 27 -6.33 14.32 17.81
N SER A 28 -7.33 14.97 18.39
CA SER A 28 -8.29 14.33 19.30
C SER A 28 -9.39 13.52 18.61
N ASN A 29 -9.67 13.78 17.33
CA ASN A 29 -10.67 13.05 16.56
C ASN A 29 -10.17 12.70 15.16
N PRO A 30 -9.47 11.56 14.99
CA PRO A 30 -8.93 11.15 13.70
C PRO A 30 -9.98 11.11 12.57
N ARG A 31 -11.24 10.81 12.91
CA ARG A 31 -12.32 10.64 11.93
C ARG A 31 -12.61 11.89 11.11
N THR A 32 -12.44 13.09 11.68
CA THR A 32 -12.80 14.34 11.01
C THR A 32 -11.81 14.77 9.93
N ASP A 33 -10.58 14.25 9.99
CA ASP A 33 -9.50 14.65 9.08
C ASP A 33 -9.10 13.53 8.11
N LEU A 34 -9.72 12.34 8.21
CA LEU A 34 -9.61 11.29 7.20
C LEU A 34 -10.15 11.75 5.84
N ARG A 35 -9.67 11.11 4.78
CA ARG A 35 -10.13 11.42 3.43
C ARG A 35 -11.60 11.07 3.25
N ASP A 36 -12.34 11.99 2.64
CA ASP A 36 -13.68 11.69 2.12
C ASP A 36 -13.56 10.84 0.84
N TRP A 37 -13.38 9.55 1.02
CA TRP A 37 -13.28 8.57 -0.07
C TRP A 37 -14.59 8.46 -0.86
N ALA A 38 -15.74 8.69 -0.23
CA ALA A 38 -17.04 8.64 -0.89
C ALA A 38 -17.20 9.77 -1.92
N SER A 39 -16.72 10.98 -1.59
CA SER A 39 -16.66 12.10 -2.53
C SER A 39 -15.57 11.91 -3.59
N TRP A 40 -14.37 11.45 -3.19
CA TRP A 40 -13.25 11.25 -4.11
C TRP A 40 -13.53 10.17 -5.17
N SER A 41 -14.15 9.06 -4.77
CA SER A 41 -14.49 7.96 -5.70
C SER A 41 -15.50 8.34 -6.77
N LYS A 42 -16.32 9.39 -6.55
CA LYS A 42 -17.30 9.90 -7.51
C LYS A 42 -16.73 10.91 -8.50
N GLN A 43 -15.48 11.32 -8.32
CA GLN A 43 -14.82 12.23 -9.26
C GLN A 43 -14.67 11.58 -10.64
N GLY A 44 -14.66 12.39 -11.69
CA GLY A 44 -14.49 11.91 -13.06
C GLY A 44 -13.16 11.20 -13.24
N LEU A 45 -13.17 10.06 -13.93
CA LEU A 45 -11.97 9.26 -14.21
C LEU A 45 -11.17 9.75 -15.43
N SER A 46 -11.69 10.73 -16.17
CA SER A 46 -11.05 11.29 -17.36
C SER A 46 -9.91 12.22 -17.00
N GLY A 47 -8.75 12.03 -17.65
CA GLY A 47 -7.57 12.85 -17.44
C GLY A 47 -7.19 12.96 -15.97
N ASN A 48 -6.81 14.16 -15.53
CA ASN A 48 -6.36 14.37 -14.16
C ASN A 48 -7.49 14.77 -13.17
N VAL A 49 -8.78 14.62 -13.49
CA VAL A 49 -9.87 15.09 -12.62
C VAL A 49 -9.82 14.44 -11.23
N GLN A 50 -9.93 13.10 -11.15
CA GLN A 50 -9.84 12.37 -9.89
C GLN A 50 -8.48 12.47 -9.18
N PRO A 51 -7.31 12.34 -9.86
CA PRO A 51 -6.04 12.48 -9.16
C PRO A 51 -5.79 13.91 -8.68
N ASN A 52 -6.19 14.95 -9.40
CA ASN A 52 -6.09 16.33 -8.90
C ASN A 52 -6.94 16.53 -7.65
N ALA A 53 -8.16 15.99 -7.61
CA ALA A 53 -8.98 16.00 -6.40
C ALA A 53 -8.31 15.25 -5.23
N TYR A 54 -7.54 14.19 -5.51
CA TYR A 54 -6.78 13.48 -4.47
C TYR A 54 -5.70 14.38 -3.83
N ILE A 55 -4.96 15.13 -4.65
CA ILE A 55 -3.80 15.93 -4.23
C ILE A 55 -4.11 17.41 -3.96
N GLN A 56 -5.38 17.79 -3.89
CA GLN A 56 -5.77 19.14 -3.52
C GLN A 56 -5.24 19.50 -2.13
N SER A 57 -4.61 20.67 -1.99
CA SER A 57 -4.08 21.15 -0.71
C SER A 57 -5.16 21.48 0.31
N SER A 58 -6.40 21.72 -0.13
CA SER A 58 -7.57 21.91 0.73
C SER A 58 -8.07 20.61 1.37
N VAL A 59 -7.65 19.45 0.87
CA VAL A 59 -8.01 18.15 1.46
C VAL A 59 -7.15 17.94 2.69
N LYS A 60 -7.75 18.08 3.88
CA LYS A 60 -7.08 17.97 5.19
C LYS A 60 -6.32 16.66 5.39
N ALA A 61 -6.77 15.59 4.75
CA ALA A 61 -6.11 14.29 4.79
C ALA A 61 -4.69 14.30 4.18
N ASN A 62 -4.35 15.30 3.34
CA ASN A 62 -3.01 15.48 2.79
C ASN A 62 -2.12 16.25 3.79
N ILE A 63 -1.25 15.53 4.49
CA ILE A 63 -0.32 16.14 5.46
C ILE A 63 0.90 16.74 4.77
N LEU A 64 1.41 16.07 3.73
CA LEU A 64 2.52 16.56 2.91
C LEU A 64 2.33 16.15 1.46
N LEU A 65 2.35 17.14 0.57
CA LEU A 65 2.36 16.94 -0.87
C LEU A 65 3.76 17.18 -1.41
N GLN A 66 4.21 16.31 -2.31
CA GLN A 66 5.49 16.45 -3.00
C GLN A 66 5.30 16.30 -4.50
N THR A 67 5.90 17.21 -5.27
CA THR A 67 5.97 17.12 -6.73
C THR A 67 7.33 16.60 -7.15
N VAL A 68 7.34 15.56 -8.00
CA VAL A 68 8.57 14.92 -8.48
C VAL A 68 8.51 14.71 -9.99
N ALA A 69 9.67 14.75 -10.65
CA ALA A 69 9.80 14.36 -12.05
C ALA A 69 9.60 12.83 -12.16
N THR A 70 8.53 12.39 -12.82
CA THR A 70 8.17 10.98 -12.92
C THR A 70 7.10 10.75 -14.00
N GLU A 71 7.17 9.60 -14.66
CA GLU A 71 6.10 9.10 -15.54
C GLU A 71 5.01 8.32 -14.77
N TRP A 72 5.16 8.12 -13.45
CA TRP A 72 4.38 7.14 -12.70
C TRP A 72 2.87 7.38 -12.75
N GLY A 73 2.39 8.63 -12.72
CA GLY A 73 0.96 8.94 -12.87
C GLY A 73 0.35 8.49 -14.20
N GLY A 74 1.16 8.34 -15.26
CA GLY A 74 0.75 7.74 -16.52
C GLY A 74 1.00 6.23 -16.58
N VAL A 75 2.14 5.74 -16.08
CA VAL A 75 2.51 4.32 -16.15
C VAL A 75 1.63 3.44 -15.25
N SER A 76 1.20 3.95 -14.09
CA SER A 76 0.41 3.19 -13.12
C SER A 76 -1.02 2.90 -13.57
N ILE A 77 -1.55 3.67 -14.52
CA ILE A 77 -2.93 3.51 -15.04
C ILE A 77 -2.98 2.60 -16.28
N PRO A 78 -4.17 2.23 -16.78
CA PRO A 78 -4.35 1.26 -17.87
C PRO A 78 -3.92 1.74 -19.27
N ILE A 79 -2.62 1.97 -19.46
CA ILE A 79 -1.99 2.21 -20.75
C ILE A 79 -0.96 1.12 -21.07
N LEU A 80 -0.58 0.95 -22.34
CA LEU A 80 0.38 -0.07 -22.78
C LEU A 80 1.80 0.10 -22.19
N ARG A 81 2.20 1.32 -21.83
CA ARG A 81 3.54 1.60 -21.29
C ARG A 81 3.73 0.92 -19.93
N GLY A 82 4.76 0.10 -19.77
CA GLY A 82 5.09 -0.54 -18.49
C GLY A 82 4.22 -1.74 -18.12
N SER A 83 3.43 -2.30 -19.05
CA SER A 83 2.54 -3.44 -18.79
C SER A 83 3.24 -4.71 -18.30
N LYS A 84 4.53 -4.89 -18.60
CA LYS A 84 5.32 -6.07 -18.18
C LYS A 84 5.39 -6.25 -16.66
N TYR A 85 5.34 -5.16 -15.88
CA TYR A 85 5.49 -5.17 -14.43
C TYR A 85 4.30 -4.53 -13.70
N ALA A 86 3.14 -4.51 -14.35
CA ALA A 86 2.01 -3.78 -13.86
C ALA A 86 1.21 -4.54 -12.79
N HIS A 87 0.41 -3.79 -12.05
CA HIS A 87 -0.59 -4.35 -11.15
C HIS A 87 -1.76 -4.91 -11.99
N GLY A 88 -1.69 -6.20 -12.32
CA GLY A 88 -2.65 -6.86 -13.22
C GLY A 88 -3.88 -7.46 -12.54
N ALA A 89 -4.77 -8.05 -13.34
CA ALA A 89 -6.05 -8.58 -12.86
C ALA A 89 -5.86 -9.64 -11.76
N LEU A 90 -4.95 -10.59 -11.95
CA LEU A 90 -4.70 -11.67 -10.99
C LEU A 90 -4.44 -11.12 -9.57
N ILE A 91 -3.52 -10.17 -9.43
CA ILE A 91 -3.17 -9.60 -8.11
C ILE A 91 -4.27 -8.66 -7.58
N SER A 92 -5.01 -8.00 -8.48
CA SER A 92 -6.19 -7.19 -8.14
C SER A 92 -7.25 -8.04 -7.47
N THR A 93 -7.65 -9.14 -8.10
CA THR A 93 -8.77 -9.99 -7.68
C THR A 93 -8.45 -10.97 -6.57
N THR A 94 -7.18 -11.35 -6.39
CA THR A 94 -6.81 -12.37 -5.40
C THR A 94 -6.06 -11.83 -4.18
N GLU A 95 -5.52 -10.61 -4.23
CA GLU A 95 -4.69 -10.08 -3.14
C GLU A 95 -4.93 -8.61 -2.75
N THR A 96 -5.64 -7.81 -3.56
CA THR A 96 -5.74 -6.35 -3.38
C THR A 96 -7.12 -5.78 -3.75
N LEU A 97 -7.20 -4.90 -4.77
CA LEU A 97 -8.29 -3.96 -5.05
C LEU A 97 -9.67 -4.61 -5.20
N GLN A 98 -9.72 -5.89 -5.54
CA GLN A 98 -10.96 -6.63 -5.72
C GLN A 98 -11.00 -7.92 -4.89
N ALA A 99 -9.95 -8.19 -4.12
CA ALA A 99 -9.89 -9.37 -3.26
C ALA A 99 -10.77 -9.19 -2.03
N ASP A 100 -11.26 -10.30 -1.49
CA ASP A 100 -12.02 -10.30 -0.26
C ASP A 100 -11.16 -9.91 0.95
N GLY A 101 -11.77 -9.21 1.89
CA GLY A 101 -11.24 -9.00 3.24
C GLY A 101 -12.30 -9.34 4.28
N PRO A 102 -12.00 -9.16 5.58
CA PRO A 102 -13.01 -9.34 6.64
C PRO A 102 -14.19 -8.37 6.52
N TRP A 103 -14.05 -7.31 5.72
CA TRP A 103 -15.10 -6.36 5.34
C TRP A 103 -15.94 -6.78 4.12
N GLY A 104 -15.66 -7.94 3.50
CA GLY A 104 -16.30 -8.43 2.26
C GLY A 104 -15.47 -8.15 1.00
N ALA A 105 -16.11 -8.30 -0.17
CA ALA A 105 -15.47 -8.11 -1.48
C ALA A 105 -15.04 -6.65 -1.69
N SER A 106 -13.74 -6.39 -1.75
CA SER A 106 -13.22 -5.01 -1.77
C SER A 106 -13.70 -4.21 -2.98
N GLY A 107 -13.90 -4.86 -4.13
CA GLY A 107 -14.43 -4.21 -5.34
C GLY A 107 -15.84 -3.64 -5.19
N ASP A 108 -16.64 -4.22 -4.27
CA ASP A 108 -18.02 -3.81 -4.02
C ASP A 108 -18.14 -2.92 -2.79
N VAL A 109 -17.34 -3.19 -1.74
CA VAL A 109 -17.47 -2.56 -0.43
C VAL A 109 -16.72 -1.24 -0.31
N MET A 110 -15.58 -1.08 -0.99
CA MET A 110 -14.70 0.07 -0.81
C MET A 110 -15.16 1.31 -1.58
N ASN A 111 -14.89 2.50 -1.02
CA ASN A 111 -15.10 3.80 -1.64
C ASN A 111 -13.95 4.16 -2.60
N TYR A 112 -13.71 3.32 -3.60
CA TYR A 112 -12.86 3.64 -4.74
C TYR A 112 -13.40 3.00 -6.01
N VAL A 113 -12.90 3.45 -7.16
CA VAL A 113 -13.16 2.81 -8.44
C VAL A 113 -11.86 2.26 -8.98
N VAL A 114 -11.85 0.97 -9.33
CA VAL A 114 -10.70 0.34 -9.96
C VAL A 114 -10.71 0.70 -11.44
N VAL A 115 -9.70 1.44 -11.86
CA VAL A 115 -9.53 1.84 -13.27
C VAL A 115 -8.83 0.69 -14.00
N ASN A 116 -9.46 0.19 -15.06
CA ASN A 116 -8.94 -0.86 -15.95
C ASN A 116 -9.41 -0.62 -17.41
N ASN A 117 -8.92 -1.42 -18.36
CA ASN A 117 -9.51 -1.56 -19.69
C ASN A 117 -9.25 -2.96 -20.28
N ASN A 118 -9.96 -3.30 -21.36
CA ASN A 118 -9.88 -4.62 -21.99
C ASN A 118 -8.58 -4.85 -22.79
N GLY A 119 -7.84 -3.79 -23.12
CA GLY A 119 -6.64 -3.87 -23.96
C GLY A 119 -5.37 -4.21 -23.20
N VAL A 120 -5.35 -3.98 -21.87
CA VAL A 120 -4.17 -4.20 -21.02
C VAL A 120 -4.60 -4.64 -19.62
N SER A 121 -4.06 -5.74 -19.11
CA SER A 121 -4.29 -6.19 -17.73
C SER A 121 -3.57 -5.25 -16.74
N LYS A 122 -4.22 -4.12 -16.44
CA LYS A 122 -3.80 -3.09 -15.50
C LYS A 122 -4.98 -2.60 -14.70
N TYR A 123 -4.85 -2.67 -13.38
CA TYR A 123 -5.88 -2.37 -12.41
C TYR A 123 -5.28 -1.42 -11.39
N ALA A 124 -5.82 -0.21 -11.31
CA ALA A 124 -5.20 0.86 -10.53
C ALA A 124 -6.22 1.75 -9.85
N LEU A 125 -5.76 2.51 -8.86
CA LEU A 125 -6.48 3.67 -8.33
C LEU A 125 -5.87 4.94 -8.91
N HIS A 126 -6.71 5.84 -9.42
CA HIS A 126 -6.27 7.05 -10.13
C HIS A 126 -5.91 8.19 -9.17
N LYS A 127 -4.93 7.96 -8.29
CA LYS A 127 -4.52 8.90 -7.23
C LYS A 127 -3.42 9.88 -7.65
N LEU A 128 -2.69 9.56 -8.72
CA LEU A 128 -1.47 10.25 -9.13
C LEU A 128 -1.69 10.94 -10.47
N PRO A 129 -1.58 12.29 -10.55
CA PRO A 129 -1.78 13.00 -11.80
C PRO A 129 -0.55 12.86 -12.71
N TYR A 130 -0.75 12.98 -14.01
CA TYR A 130 0.33 13.10 -14.99
C TYR A 130 0.33 14.52 -15.58
N THR A 131 1.33 15.33 -15.22
CA THR A 131 1.43 16.73 -15.65
C THR A 131 2.75 16.97 -16.38
N PRO A 132 2.78 16.95 -17.72
CA PRO A 132 3.98 17.23 -18.49
C PRO A 132 4.31 18.73 -18.45
N LYS A 133 5.53 19.06 -18.03
CA LYS A 133 6.11 20.39 -18.24
C LYS A 133 6.77 20.40 -19.63
N TYR A 134 6.06 20.93 -20.61
CA TYR A 134 6.57 21.04 -21.98
C TYR A 134 7.76 21.99 -22.06
N ILE A 135 8.82 21.52 -22.71
CA ILE A 135 9.96 22.31 -23.16
C ILE A 135 9.68 22.80 -24.59
N ASP A 136 9.15 21.91 -25.43
CA ASP A 136 8.65 22.22 -26.76
C ASP A 136 7.25 21.62 -26.93
N ARG A 137 6.24 22.47 -27.09
CA ARG A 137 4.83 22.06 -27.24
C ARG A 137 4.52 21.50 -28.63
N VAL A 138 5.23 21.94 -29.66
CA VAL A 138 5.01 21.49 -31.05
C VAL A 138 5.61 20.10 -31.23
N ALA A 139 6.82 19.88 -30.71
CA ALA A 139 7.48 18.58 -30.75
C ALA A 139 6.99 17.58 -29.68
N GLY A 140 6.16 18.03 -28.72
CA GLY A 140 5.68 17.21 -27.62
C GLY A 140 6.76 16.83 -26.60
N ILE A 141 7.87 17.56 -26.57
CA ILE A 141 9.00 17.32 -25.66
C ILE A 141 8.70 17.97 -24.32
N GLY A 142 8.75 17.19 -23.25
CA GLY A 142 8.55 17.68 -21.90
C GLY A 142 9.05 16.72 -20.83
N ILE A 143 9.17 17.22 -19.62
CA ILE A 143 9.48 16.41 -18.45
C ILE A 143 8.17 16.11 -17.73
N PRO A 144 7.80 14.84 -17.55
CA PRO A 144 6.59 14.48 -16.84
C PRO A 144 6.77 14.67 -15.34
N TYR A 145 5.77 15.27 -14.69
CA TYR A 145 5.71 15.44 -13.24
C TYR A 145 4.45 14.80 -12.67
N SER A 146 4.54 14.39 -11.42
CA SER A 146 3.39 13.99 -10.61
C SER A 146 3.52 14.58 -9.21
N THR A 147 2.39 15.01 -8.65
CA THR A 147 2.27 15.38 -7.24
C THR A 147 1.65 14.21 -6.50
N TYR A 148 2.14 13.87 -5.32
CA TYR A 148 1.59 12.80 -4.49
C TYR A 148 1.60 13.18 -3.01
N ALA A 149 0.70 12.57 -2.24
CA ALA A 149 0.68 12.71 -0.79
C ALA A 149 1.70 11.75 -0.16
N THR A 150 2.81 12.29 0.34
CA THR A 150 3.87 11.50 0.99
C THR A 150 3.43 11.01 2.39
N PHE A 151 2.62 11.84 3.06
CA PHE A 151 1.99 11.54 4.35
C PHE A 151 0.52 11.90 4.29
N THR A 152 -0.33 11.01 4.78
CA THR A 152 -1.77 11.21 4.92
C THR A 152 -2.22 10.84 6.33
N THR A 153 -3.37 11.37 6.73
CA THR A 153 -4.04 10.99 7.98
C THR A 153 -4.43 9.52 7.99
N ASP A 154 -4.96 8.99 6.88
CA ASP A 154 -5.38 7.60 6.71
C ASP A 154 -4.20 6.62 6.92
N GLU A 155 -3.05 6.91 6.29
CA GLU A 155 -1.84 6.11 6.47
C GLU A 155 -1.29 6.23 7.90
N THR A 156 -1.36 7.41 8.51
CA THR A 156 -0.90 7.65 9.89
C THR A 156 -1.80 6.94 10.91
N LEU A 157 -3.11 6.86 10.66
CA LEU A 157 -4.03 6.07 11.47
C LEU A 157 -3.71 4.58 11.39
N MET A 158 -3.38 4.07 10.21
CA MET A 158 -2.90 2.69 10.05
C MET A 158 -1.56 2.43 10.74
N VAL A 159 -0.66 3.42 10.78
CA VAL A 159 0.57 3.34 11.58
C VAL A 159 0.24 3.17 13.07
N ARG A 160 -0.72 3.93 13.59
CA ARG A 160 -1.13 3.85 15.00
C ARG A 160 -1.81 2.51 15.32
N ALA A 161 -2.71 2.05 14.44
CA ALA A 161 -3.36 0.75 14.56
C ALA A 161 -2.33 -0.39 14.61
N GLU A 162 -1.35 -0.37 13.70
CA GLU A 162 -0.27 -1.36 13.63
C GLU A 162 0.57 -1.36 14.92
N ALA A 163 0.98 -0.17 15.39
CA ALA A 163 1.75 -0.05 16.63
C ALA A 163 0.98 -0.53 17.87
N LYS A 164 -0.31 -0.23 17.98
CA LYS A 164 -1.18 -0.71 19.06
C LYS A 164 -1.31 -2.24 19.03
N ALA A 165 -1.52 -2.84 17.86
CA ALA A 165 -1.59 -4.30 17.71
C ALA A 165 -0.27 -4.98 18.11
N LEU A 166 0.87 -4.39 17.76
CA LEU A 166 2.20 -4.90 18.14
C LEU A 166 2.48 -4.78 19.65
N LEU A 167 1.85 -3.81 20.33
CA LEU A 167 1.86 -3.69 21.79
C LEU A 167 0.72 -4.49 22.47
N GLN A 168 0.02 -5.35 21.74
CA GLN A 168 -1.10 -6.16 22.23
C GLN A 168 -2.29 -5.36 22.76
N ARG A 169 -2.41 -4.09 22.34
CA ARG A 169 -3.57 -3.22 22.61
C ARG A 169 -4.65 -3.44 21.55
N TYR A 170 -5.20 -4.66 21.51
CA TYR A 170 -6.01 -5.14 20.38
C TYR A 170 -7.30 -4.36 20.18
N ASP A 171 -8.04 -4.04 21.25
CA ASP A 171 -9.29 -3.29 21.13
C ASP A 171 -9.05 -1.88 20.58
N GLU A 172 -7.95 -1.24 20.99
CA GLU A 172 -7.58 0.08 20.50
C GLU A 172 -7.09 0.07 19.05
N ALA A 173 -6.42 -1.02 18.63
CA ALA A 173 -6.03 -1.22 17.25
C ALA A 173 -7.24 -1.51 16.35
N LEU A 174 -8.19 -2.33 16.83
CA LEU A 174 -9.46 -2.57 16.16
C LEU A 174 -10.25 -1.27 16.02
N ALA A 175 -10.27 -0.43 17.06
CA ALA A 175 -10.92 0.88 17.01
C ALA A 175 -10.35 1.76 15.88
N ASP A 176 -9.02 1.88 15.77
CA ASP A 176 -8.38 2.64 14.69
C ASP A 176 -8.68 2.03 13.29
N LEU A 177 -8.66 0.69 13.17
CA LEU A 177 -9.04 0.00 11.94
C LEU A 177 -10.49 0.30 11.53
N ASN A 178 -11.40 0.30 12.50
CA ASN A 178 -12.82 0.57 12.29
C ASN A 178 -13.11 2.04 11.99
N ILE A 179 -12.32 2.98 12.52
CA ILE A 179 -12.41 4.39 12.13
C ILE A 179 -12.10 4.52 10.64
N GLU A 180 -11.01 3.92 10.18
CA GLU A 180 -10.62 3.94 8.76
C GLU A 180 -11.65 3.25 7.86
N LEU A 181 -12.10 2.05 8.22
CA LEU A 181 -13.16 1.33 7.48
C LEU A 181 -14.45 2.13 7.42
N SER A 182 -14.76 2.92 8.45
CA SER A 182 -15.96 3.77 8.45
C SER A 182 -15.93 4.82 7.33
N ALA A 183 -14.75 5.33 6.97
CA ALA A 183 -14.54 6.32 5.91
C ALA A 183 -14.27 5.68 4.55
N PHE A 184 -13.46 4.61 4.53
CA PHE A 184 -12.99 3.97 3.31
C PHE A 184 -13.99 3.00 2.67
N THR A 185 -15.09 2.66 3.35
CA THR A 185 -16.13 1.76 2.82
C THR A 185 -17.48 2.47 2.60
N LYS A 186 -18.24 2.01 1.60
CA LYS A 186 -19.55 2.59 1.21
C LYS A 186 -20.60 2.54 2.32
N ARG A 187 -20.49 1.58 3.24
CA ARG A 187 -21.48 1.30 4.30
C ARG A 187 -20.93 1.48 5.71
N SER A 188 -19.80 2.18 5.84
CA SER A 188 -19.12 2.42 7.11
C SER A 188 -18.94 1.16 7.96
N VAL A 189 -18.32 0.13 7.35
CA VAL A 189 -18.11 -1.19 7.98
C VAL A 189 -17.49 -1.04 9.38
N GLN A 190 -17.99 -1.87 10.30
CA GLN A 190 -17.44 -2.06 11.64
C GLN A 190 -17.19 -3.56 11.83
N LEU A 191 -15.96 -3.92 12.20
CA LEU A 191 -15.55 -5.29 12.45
C LEU A 191 -15.42 -5.57 13.94
N THR A 192 -15.60 -6.84 14.32
CA THR A 192 -15.16 -7.39 15.61
C THR A 192 -13.84 -8.15 15.42
N LEU A 193 -13.10 -8.36 16.52
CA LEU A 193 -11.92 -9.25 16.48
C LEU A 193 -12.31 -10.64 15.98
N GLN A 194 -13.47 -11.17 16.38
CA GLN A 194 -13.93 -12.49 15.94
C GLN A 194 -14.13 -12.56 14.43
N GLN A 195 -14.77 -11.55 13.81
CA GLN A 195 -14.94 -11.52 12.35
C GLN A 195 -13.59 -11.51 11.61
N ILE A 196 -12.59 -10.81 12.15
CA ILE A 196 -11.22 -10.80 11.59
C ILE A 196 -10.58 -12.18 11.73
N LYS A 197 -10.67 -12.81 12.91
CA LYS A 197 -10.15 -14.15 13.18
C LYS A 197 -10.78 -15.18 12.23
N ASP A 198 -12.10 -15.22 12.16
CA ASP A 198 -12.87 -16.17 11.33
C ASP A 198 -12.47 -16.05 9.86
N PHE A 199 -12.34 -14.82 9.34
CA PHE A 199 -11.92 -14.59 7.96
C PHE A 199 -10.53 -15.16 7.67
N TYR A 200 -9.52 -14.81 8.49
CA TYR A 200 -8.14 -15.25 8.23
C TYR A 200 -7.89 -16.72 8.59
N GLN A 201 -8.69 -17.32 9.48
CA GLN A 201 -8.68 -18.77 9.70
C GLN A 201 -9.33 -19.52 8.53
N GLY A 202 -10.35 -18.93 7.89
CA GLY A 202 -11.06 -19.51 6.75
C GLY A 202 -10.27 -19.50 5.43
N ILE A 203 -9.16 -18.78 5.34
CA ILE A 203 -8.33 -18.70 4.12
C ILE A 203 -6.91 -19.22 4.35
N LYS A 204 -6.35 -19.84 3.30
CA LYS A 204 -4.97 -20.33 3.31
C LYS A 204 -3.99 -19.17 3.17
N TYR A 205 -2.77 -19.36 3.70
CA TYR A 205 -1.65 -18.51 3.34
C TYR A 205 -1.42 -18.52 1.83
N TYR A 206 -1.02 -17.36 1.32
CA TYR A 206 -0.67 -17.17 -0.07
C TYR A 206 0.38 -18.19 -0.53
N THR A 207 0.15 -18.79 -1.70
CA THR A 207 1.20 -19.38 -2.54
C THR A 207 1.18 -18.71 -3.91
N PRO A 208 2.28 -18.74 -4.69
CA PRO A 208 2.29 -18.13 -6.01
C PRO A 208 1.21 -18.68 -6.95
N GLU A 209 0.86 -19.97 -6.87
CA GLU A 209 -0.17 -20.63 -7.68
C GLU A 209 -1.59 -20.47 -7.12
N LYS A 210 -1.73 -20.26 -5.81
CA LYS A 210 -3.02 -20.07 -5.12
C LYS A 210 -2.96 -18.78 -4.28
N PRO A 211 -2.98 -17.61 -4.94
CA PRO A 211 -2.80 -16.35 -4.25
C PRO A 211 -3.99 -16.00 -3.36
N THR A 212 -3.69 -15.52 -2.15
CA THR A 212 -4.64 -14.94 -1.20
C THR A 212 -4.07 -13.64 -0.61
N PRO A 213 -4.87 -12.80 0.06
CA PRO A 213 -4.34 -11.64 0.77
C PRO A 213 -3.50 -12.01 2.02
N LYS A 214 -3.74 -13.18 2.64
CA LYS A 214 -3.04 -13.63 3.85
C LYS A 214 -1.58 -14.01 3.55
N LYS A 215 -0.62 -13.32 4.15
CA LYS A 215 0.84 -13.54 3.90
C LYS A 215 1.51 -14.15 5.11
N GLU A 216 2.50 -15.00 4.93
CA GLU A 216 3.34 -15.42 6.06
C GLU A 216 4.13 -14.21 6.60
N LEU A 217 4.07 -14.01 7.92
CA LEU A 217 4.75 -12.91 8.63
C LEU A 217 5.85 -13.50 9.51
N HIS A 218 7.11 -13.26 9.14
CA HIS A 218 8.31 -13.78 9.81
C HIS A 218 8.90 -12.75 10.76
N THR A 219 8.17 -12.38 11.82
CA THR A 219 8.63 -11.39 12.82
C THR A 219 9.54 -12.00 13.87
N THR A 220 10.25 -11.13 14.60
CA THR A 220 11.05 -11.54 15.78
C THR A 220 10.83 -10.49 16.87
N PRO A 221 10.22 -10.84 18.02
CA PRO A 221 9.65 -12.17 18.33
C PRO A 221 8.49 -12.56 17.39
N ALA A 222 8.16 -13.86 17.35
CA ALA A 222 7.03 -14.37 16.58
C ALA A 222 5.71 -13.76 17.08
N LEU A 223 4.75 -13.60 16.18
CA LEU A 223 3.42 -13.09 16.51
C LEU A 223 2.60 -14.17 17.23
N GLU A 224 1.73 -13.70 18.12
CA GLU A 224 0.63 -14.51 18.66
C GLU A 224 -0.38 -14.81 17.51
N THR A 225 -0.77 -16.08 17.35
CA THR A 225 -1.45 -16.55 16.13
C THR A 225 -2.98 -16.47 16.19
N GLU A 226 -3.57 -16.41 17.38
CA GLU A 226 -5.00 -16.38 17.62
C GLU A 226 -5.60 -15.01 17.35
N THR A 227 -4.95 -13.93 17.80
CA THR A 227 -5.48 -12.56 17.75
C THR A 227 -4.52 -11.59 17.06
N GLN A 228 -3.24 -11.60 17.43
CA GLN A 228 -2.30 -10.60 16.96
C GLN A 228 -2.06 -10.71 15.45
N GLU A 229 -1.76 -11.91 14.95
CA GLU A 229 -1.53 -12.10 13.52
C GLU A 229 -2.77 -11.79 12.67
N PRO A 230 -3.98 -12.34 12.93
CA PRO A 230 -5.17 -11.98 12.14
C PRO A 230 -5.45 -10.48 12.11
N LEU A 231 -5.29 -9.79 13.24
CA LEU A 231 -5.47 -8.33 13.30
C LEU A 231 -4.42 -7.59 12.46
N LEU A 232 -3.15 -8.01 12.52
CA LEU A 232 -2.09 -7.44 11.68
C LEU A 232 -2.31 -7.74 10.19
N GLN A 233 -2.83 -8.92 9.82
CA GLN A 233 -3.22 -9.20 8.43
C GLN A 233 -4.29 -8.21 7.96
N ALA A 234 -5.31 -7.94 8.77
CA ALA A 234 -6.37 -6.98 8.45
C ALA A 234 -5.80 -5.57 8.23
N ILE A 235 -4.99 -5.09 9.18
CA ILE A 235 -4.37 -3.75 9.13
C ILE A 235 -3.47 -3.64 7.89
N LEU A 236 -2.60 -4.63 7.63
CA LEU A 236 -1.68 -4.61 6.49
C LEU A 236 -2.41 -4.74 5.15
N GLN A 237 -3.49 -5.51 5.08
CA GLN A 237 -4.33 -5.61 3.89
C GLN A 237 -4.98 -4.25 3.60
N LEU A 238 -5.61 -3.61 4.59
CA LEU A 238 -6.28 -2.32 4.41
C LEU A 238 -5.26 -1.22 4.04
N ARG A 239 -4.13 -1.17 4.75
CA ARG A 239 -3.02 -0.25 4.46
C ARG A 239 -2.50 -0.41 3.04
N ARG A 240 -2.43 -1.64 2.51
CA ARG A 240 -2.03 -1.91 1.12
C ARG A 240 -3.02 -1.34 0.11
N LEU A 241 -4.32 -1.34 0.40
CA LEU A 241 -5.34 -0.73 -0.46
C LEU A 241 -5.25 0.80 -0.44
N ILE A 242 -5.17 1.38 0.76
CA ILE A 242 -5.08 2.84 0.97
C ILE A 242 -3.86 3.40 0.23
N THR A 243 -2.71 2.72 0.31
CA THR A 243 -1.40 3.22 -0.14
C THR A 243 -0.95 2.63 -1.48
N ILE A 244 -1.84 1.98 -2.23
CA ILE A 244 -1.49 1.37 -3.51
C ILE A 244 -0.91 2.43 -4.47
N HIS A 245 0.17 2.09 -5.17
CA HIS A 245 0.98 2.98 -6.03
C HIS A 245 1.83 4.05 -5.32
N GLU A 246 1.86 4.11 -3.99
CA GLU A 246 2.58 5.15 -3.22
C GLU A 246 3.92 4.67 -2.63
N GLY A 247 4.40 3.50 -3.05
CA GLY A 247 5.77 3.04 -2.74
C GLY A 247 5.97 2.40 -1.36
N LEU A 248 4.92 2.12 -0.60
CA LEU A 248 5.05 1.60 0.77
C LEU A 248 5.11 0.07 0.88
N ARG A 249 4.63 -0.68 -0.11
CA ARG A 249 4.51 -2.14 -0.01
C ARG A 249 5.84 -2.87 0.22
N MET A 250 6.93 -2.40 -0.40
CA MET A 250 8.25 -3.01 -0.20
C MET A 250 8.77 -2.85 1.22
N GLN A 251 8.35 -1.79 1.93
CA GLN A 251 8.70 -1.60 3.33
C GLN A 251 7.96 -2.61 4.21
N ASP A 252 6.69 -2.88 3.95
CA ASP A 252 5.93 -3.92 4.67
C ASP A 252 6.53 -5.30 4.43
N VAL A 253 6.86 -5.62 3.17
CA VAL A 253 7.55 -6.85 2.78
C VAL A 253 8.85 -7.02 3.58
N LYS A 254 9.67 -5.97 3.63
CA LYS A 254 10.93 -5.99 4.36
C LYS A 254 10.74 -6.11 5.86
N ARG A 255 9.79 -5.40 6.48
CA ARG A 255 9.62 -5.35 7.95
C ARG A 255 9.01 -6.64 8.49
N TYR A 256 8.01 -7.19 7.80
CA TYR A 256 7.35 -8.44 8.19
C TYR A 256 8.02 -9.69 7.65
N GLY A 257 9.05 -9.57 6.81
CA GLY A 257 9.74 -10.74 6.25
C GLY A 257 8.80 -11.54 5.34
N ILE A 258 8.03 -10.85 4.51
CA ILE A 258 7.09 -11.49 3.59
C ILE A 258 7.89 -12.00 2.40
N THR A 259 7.77 -13.29 2.10
CA THR A 259 8.32 -13.86 0.87
C THR A 259 7.52 -13.37 -0.34
N ILE A 260 8.20 -12.93 -1.39
CA ILE A 260 7.57 -12.47 -2.65
C ILE A 260 8.11 -13.24 -3.85
N TYR A 261 7.30 -13.35 -4.90
CA TYR A 261 7.58 -14.17 -6.07
C TYR A 261 7.45 -13.35 -7.35
N ARG A 262 8.33 -13.59 -8.31
CA ARG A 262 8.16 -13.12 -9.68
C ARG A 262 7.37 -14.15 -10.47
N ARG A 263 6.08 -13.89 -10.66
CA ARG A 263 5.18 -14.72 -11.45
C ARG A 263 5.14 -14.25 -12.90
N ARG A 264 5.30 -15.18 -13.85
CA ARG A 264 4.90 -14.97 -15.24
C ARG A 264 3.43 -15.34 -15.35
N VAL A 265 2.62 -14.42 -15.86
CA VAL A 265 1.17 -14.55 -15.96
C VAL A 265 0.78 -14.42 -17.43
N ASN A 266 -0.07 -15.32 -17.91
CA ASN A 266 -0.53 -15.31 -19.30
C ASN A 266 -1.72 -14.37 -19.52
N VAL A 267 -2.17 -14.29 -20.76
CA VAL A 267 -3.31 -13.47 -21.19
C VAL A 267 -4.63 -13.84 -20.51
N SER A 268 -4.76 -15.07 -20.03
CA SER A 268 -5.92 -15.56 -19.26
C SER A 268 -5.79 -15.29 -17.76
N ASN A 269 -4.81 -14.48 -17.34
CA ASN A 269 -4.48 -14.17 -15.94
C ASN A 269 -4.08 -15.39 -15.09
N ALA A 270 -3.65 -16.50 -15.72
CA ALA A 270 -3.15 -17.67 -15.03
C ALA A 270 -1.62 -17.61 -14.87
N VAL A 271 -1.12 -18.13 -13.74
CA VAL A 271 0.31 -18.24 -13.48
C VAL A 271 0.90 -19.35 -14.36
N GLU A 272 1.78 -18.99 -15.28
CA GLU A 272 2.50 -19.96 -16.12
C GLU A 272 3.74 -20.51 -15.40
N ALA A 273 4.46 -19.63 -14.70
CA ALA A 273 5.70 -19.96 -14.04
C ALA A 273 6.04 -19.01 -12.90
N VAL A 274 6.70 -19.55 -11.88
CA VAL A 274 7.42 -18.79 -10.87
C VAL A 274 8.88 -18.70 -11.33
N THR A 275 9.35 -17.50 -11.62
CA THR A 275 10.65 -17.27 -12.26
C THR A 275 11.73 -16.76 -11.32
N ASP A 276 11.34 -16.30 -10.13
CA ASP A 276 12.25 -15.84 -9.07
C ASP A 276 11.45 -15.81 -7.76
N LYS A 277 12.17 -15.87 -6.64
CA LYS A 277 11.63 -15.80 -5.28
C LYS A 277 12.59 -14.97 -4.44
N MET A 278 12.06 -14.02 -3.69
CA MET A 278 12.77 -13.32 -2.62
C MET A 278 12.23 -13.83 -1.29
N GLU A 279 13.07 -14.56 -0.57
CA GLU A 279 12.75 -15.11 0.75
C GLU A 279 12.57 -14.03 1.81
N ALA A 280 12.03 -14.43 2.96
CA ALA A 280 12.06 -13.61 4.15
C ALA A 280 13.50 -13.13 4.43
N ARG A 281 13.68 -11.81 4.59
CA ARG A 281 14.98 -11.17 4.86
C ARG A 281 16.02 -11.31 3.73
N ASP A 282 15.59 -11.58 2.50
CA ASP A 282 16.49 -11.61 1.35
C ASP A 282 17.35 -10.32 1.25
N PRO A 283 18.68 -10.41 1.10
CA PRO A 283 19.57 -9.25 1.04
C PRO A 283 19.23 -8.24 -0.08
N ARG A 284 18.57 -8.69 -1.16
CA ARG A 284 18.10 -7.83 -2.27
C ARG A 284 17.05 -6.80 -1.83
N LEU A 285 16.44 -6.95 -0.64
CA LEU A 285 15.54 -5.95 -0.05
C LEU A 285 16.25 -4.68 0.42
N ALA A 286 17.58 -4.66 0.49
CA ALA A 286 18.38 -3.46 0.70
C ALA A 286 18.89 -2.94 -0.64
N VAL A 287 18.70 -1.64 -0.92
CA VAL A 287 19.32 -0.97 -2.09
C VAL A 287 20.85 -1.05 -1.95
N GLN A 288 21.57 -1.30 -3.04
CA GLN A 288 23.04 -1.38 -2.98
C GLN A 288 23.62 0.01 -2.72
N LEU A 289 24.72 0.09 -1.98
CA LEU A 289 25.47 1.33 -1.89
C LEU A 289 25.91 1.79 -3.29
N PRO A 290 25.92 3.10 -3.57
CA PRO A 290 26.49 3.63 -4.79
C PRO A 290 27.93 3.15 -5.05
N GLN A 291 28.29 2.93 -6.30
CA GLN A 291 29.57 2.32 -6.68
C GLN A 291 30.78 3.18 -6.30
N ASP A 292 30.63 4.50 -6.36
CA ASP A 292 31.61 5.49 -5.90
C ASP A 292 31.91 5.35 -4.41
N VAL A 293 30.87 5.14 -3.60
CA VAL A 293 30.98 4.91 -2.15
C VAL A 293 31.70 3.59 -1.84
N ILE A 294 31.40 2.52 -2.57
CA ILE A 294 32.09 1.23 -2.44
C ILE A 294 33.57 1.36 -2.86
N SER A 295 33.83 2.09 -3.95
CA SER A 295 35.20 2.35 -4.43
C SER A 295 36.00 3.20 -3.43
N ALA A 296 35.32 4.02 -2.62
CA ALA A 296 35.87 4.72 -1.46
C ALA A 296 35.99 3.85 -0.20
N GLN A 297 35.98 2.52 -0.36
CA GLN A 297 36.23 1.50 0.67
C GLN A 297 35.12 1.29 1.70
N LEU A 298 33.89 1.75 1.45
CA LEU A 298 32.74 1.31 2.26
C LEU A 298 32.26 -0.08 1.84
N GLU A 299 32.01 -0.94 2.82
CA GLU A 299 31.57 -2.31 2.59
C GLU A 299 30.21 -2.34 1.87
N ALA A 300 30.16 -3.06 0.75
CA ALA A 300 28.93 -3.22 -0.02
C ALA A 300 27.86 -3.97 0.80
N ASN A 301 26.59 -3.64 0.59
CA ASN A 301 25.51 -4.41 1.19
C ASN A 301 25.57 -5.87 0.69
N PRO A 302 25.35 -6.87 1.57
CA PRO A 302 25.36 -8.27 1.19
C PRO A 302 24.45 -8.55 -0.01
N ARG A 303 24.89 -9.47 -0.86
CA ARG A 303 24.14 -10.03 -1.99
C ARG A 303 24.31 -11.54 -1.94
N ALA A 304 23.23 -12.29 -2.17
CA ALA A 304 23.37 -13.71 -2.44
C ALA A 304 24.21 -13.86 -3.72
N SER A 305 25.23 -14.73 -3.69
CA SER A 305 25.94 -15.14 -4.90
C SER A 305 24.90 -15.67 -5.88
N GLN A 306 24.88 -15.13 -7.10
CA GLN A 306 24.06 -15.69 -8.16
C GLN A 306 24.57 -17.11 -8.43
N HIS A 307 23.77 -18.12 -8.09
CA HIS A 307 23.94 -19.48 -8.57
C HIS A 307 23.00 -19.71 -9.74
#